data_AF-A0A1Y1N2V5-F1
#
_entry.id   AF-A0A1Y1N2V5-F1
#
_cell.length_a   1.000
_cell.length_b   1.000
_cell.length_c   1.000
_cell.angle_alpha   90.00
_cell.angle_beta   90.00
_cell.angle_gamma   90.00
#
_symmetry.space_group_name_H-M   'P 1'
#
loop_
_entity.id
_entity.type
_entity.pdbx_description
1 polymer ?
#
loop_
_entity_poly.entity_id
_entity_poly.type
_entity_poly.pdbx_seq_one_letter_code
_entity_poly.pdbx_strand_id
1 'polypeptide(L)'
;MKIIHADGFTSTELCSFRPTVLDNLLASMKYVLAGMGLLRINLEYSRNKTHAQVVLQSRSCFDMTFTVLPNVAASLQVLWSDRGVRLAVARGYEYELNDSALYLFENMDRICDAKYVPSPTDVLRARVRTQGIIETHFRINDMVVSMYDVGGQRSQRRKWIYCFDDVRAVLFVVSLSGYDMTLLEDPSVNRLDESLNLFGQIVNNPFFSGRILRLTAKQIRSVQGENFIFPKTFTTVFSRL
;
A
#
# COMPACT_ATOMS: atom_id res chain seq x y z
N MET A 1 -0.31 -14.10 4.99
CA MET A 1 -0.58 -15.55 4.91
C MET A 1 0.65 -16.34 4.50
N LYS A 2 1.27 -16.05 3.35
CA LYS A 2 2.43 -16.80 2.86
C LYS A 2 3.59 -16.95 3.86
N ILE A 3 4.00 -15.86 4.53
CA ILE A 3 5.05 -15.90 5.57
C ILE A 3 4.71 -16.80 6.75
N ILE A 4 3.43 -16.89 7.13
CA ILE A 4 3.00 -17.58 8.35
C ILE A 4 2.65 -19.05 8.07
N HIS A 5 2.12 -19.35 6.89
CA HIS A 5 1.47 -20.64 6.58
C HIS A 5 1.97 -21.32 5.29
N ALA A 6 2.94 -20.75 4.58
CA ALA A 6 3.47 -21.32 3.33
C ALA A 6 4.97 -21.03 3.18
N ASP A 7 5.76 -21.31 4.22
CA ASP A 7 7.23 -21.27 4.27
C ASP A 7 7.90 -19.96 3.82
N GLY A 8 7.13 -18.86 3.74
CA GLY A 8 7.65 -17.56 3.32
C GLY A 8 7.88 -17.43 1.82
N PHE A 9 8.82 -16.56 1.46
CA PHE A 9 9.15 -16.27 0.06
C PHE A 9 10.45 -16.99 -0.30
N THR A 10 10.46 -17.63 -1.46
CA THR A 10 11.71 -18.16 -2.01
C THR A 10 12.63 -17.02 -2.48
N SER A 11 13.93 -17.29 -2.61
CA SER A 11 14.88 -16.28 -3.13
C SER A 11 14.47 -15.76 -4.52
N THR A 12 14.01 -16.66 -5.40
CA THR A 12 13.53 -16.29 -6.75
C THR A 12 12.30 -15.38 -6.69
N GLU A 13 11.37 -15.66 -5.78
CA GLU A 13 10.18 -14.82 -5.58
C GLU A 13 10.58 -13.45 -5.05
N LEU A 14 11.44 -13.39 -4.03
CA LEU A 14 11.95 -12.12 -3.50
C LEU A 14 12.60 -11.28 -4.62
N CYS A 15 13.46 -11.89 -5.45
CA CYS A 15 14.08 -11.22 -6.59
C CYS A 15 13.06 -10.65 -7.58
N SER A 16 11.93 -11.33 -7.80
CA SER A 16 10.87 -10.84 -8.71
C SER A 16 10.21 -9.54 -8.23
N PHE A 17 10.26 -9.24 -6.93
CA PHE A 17 9.71 -7.98 -6.37
C PHE A 17 10.67 -6.79 -6.50
N ARG A 18 11.94 -7.00 -6.85
CA ARG A 18 12.94 -5.92 -6.98
C ARG A 18 12.44 -4.74 -7.83
N PRO A 19 11.95 -4.92 -9.07
CA PRO A 19 11.42 -3.80 -9.88
C PRO A 19 10.26 -3.07 -9.18
N THR A 20 9.37 -3.80 -8.51
CA THR A 20 8.22 -3.21 -7.82
C THR A 20 8.67 -2.29 -6.68
N VAL A 21 9.63 -2.74 -5.86
CA VAL A 21 10.16 -1.93 -4.74
C VAL A 21 10.83 -0.66 -5.26
N LEU A 22 11.61 -0.77 -6.34
CA LEU A 22 12.29 0.35 -6.98
C LEU A 22 11.30 1.34 -7.61
N ASP A 23 10.27 0.86 -8.31
CA ASP A 23 9.21 1.70 -8.86
C ASP A 23 8.45 2.43 -7.75
N ASN A 24 8.17 1.75 -6.64
CA ASN A 24 7.53 2.36 -5.49
C ASN A 24 8.39 3.45 -4.85
N LEU A 25 9.70 3.25 -4.76
CA LEU A 25 10.64 4.26 -4.26
C LEU A 25 10.60 5.52 -5.15
N LEU A 26 10.74 5.35 -6.46
CA LEU A 26 10.70 6.47 -7.42
C LEU A 26 9.34 7.19 -7.39
N ALA A 27 8.24 6.43 -7.44
CA ALA A 27 6.89 6.97 -7.42
C ALA A 27 6.61 7.73 -6.11
N SER A 28 7.10 7.22 -4.98
CA SER A 28 6.94 7.90 -3.68
C SER A 28 7.67 9.24 -3.68
N MET A 29 8.91 9.31 -4.16
CA MET A 29 9.63 10.58 -4.23
C MET A 29 8.94 11.59 -5.16
N LYS A 30 8.47 11.16 -6.32
CA LYS A 30 7.68 12.03 -7.22
C LYS A 30 6.42 12.56 -6.54
N TYR A 31 5.72 11.71 -5.79
CA TYR A 31 4.52 12.09 -5.06
C TYR A 31 4.83 13.11 -3.96
N VAL A 32 5.96 12.96 -3.25
CA VAL A 32 6.45 13.97 -2.30
C VAL A 32 6.75 15.30 -2.99
N LEU A 33 7.43 15.30 -4.13
CA LEU A 33 7.74 16.53 -4.88
C LEU A 33 6.47 17.25 -5.36
N ALA A 34 5.43 16.51 -5.75
CA ALA A 34 4.12 17.09 -6.05
C ALA A 34 3.44 17.65 -4.78
N GLY A 35 3.49 16.91 -3.67
CA GLY A 35 2.99 17.34 -2.36
C GLY A 35 3.66 18.61 -1.84
N MET A 36 4.96 18.79 -2.07
CA MET A 36 5.68 20.03 -1.75
C MET A 36 5.03 21.25 -2.41
N GLY A 37 4.56 21.13 -3.65
CA GLY A 37 3.84 22.20 -4.35
C GLY A 37 2.52 22.56 -3.68
N LEU A 38 1.75 21.56 -3.25
CA LEU A 38 0.48 21.75 -2.53
C LEU A 38 0.70 22.42 -1.16
N LEU A 39 1.74 21.97 -0.44
CA LEU A 39 2.10 22.48 0.89
C LEU A 39 2.86 23.81 0.84
N ARG A 40 3.22 24.29 -0.36
CA ARG A 40 4.08 25.46 -0.59
C ARG A 40 5.42 25.37 0.14
N ILE A 41 5.99 24.16 0.19
CA ILE A 41 7.31 23.90 0.78
C ILE A 41 8.37 23.99 -0.33
N ASN A 42 9.36 24.86 -0.13
CA ASN A 42 10.49 24.96 -1.03
C ASN A 42 11.59 23.96 -0.66
N LEU A 43 12.38 23.53 -1.65
CA LEU A 43 13.65 22.86 -1.41
C LEU A 43 14.57 23.78 -0.60
N GLU A 44 15.30 23.20 0.35
CA GLU A 44 16.24 23.95 1.18
C GLU A 44 17.37 24.55 0.33
N TYR A 45 17.89 23.77 -0.63
CA TYR A 45 18.93 24.22 -1.53
C TYR A 45 18.41 24.35 -2.97
N SER A 46 18.60 25.53 -3.57
CA SER A 46 18.17 25.81 -4.96
C SER A 46 18.81 24.88 -5.99
N ARG A 47 20.05 24.41 -5.74
CA ARG A 47 20.74 23.42 -6.59
C ARG A 47 20.00 22.07 -6.69
N ASN A 48 19.20 21.72 -5.67
CA ASN A 48 18.45 20.47 -5.65
C ASN A 48 17.29 20.46 -6.67
N LYS A 49 16.96 21.61 -7.27
CA LYS A 49 15.97 21.70 -8.36
C LYS A 49 16.35 20.83 -9.55
N THR A 50 17.64 20.72 -9.88
CA THR A 50 18.11 19.85 -10.96
C THR A 50 17.85 18.38 -10.65
N HIS A 51 18.08 17.94 -9.40
CA HIS A 51 17.77 16.58 -8.95
C HIS A 51 16.26 16.29 -8.95
N ALA A 52 15.44 17.27 -8.53
CA ALA A 52 13.99 17.16 -8.60
C ALA A 52 13.51 16.98 -10.05
N GLN A 53 14.08 17.73 -11.00
CA GLN A 53 13.77 17.58 -12.43
C GLN A 53 14.14 16.19 -12.96
N VAL A 54 15.33 15.67 -12.62
CA VAL A 54 15.76 14.31 -12.99
C VAL A 54 14.74 13.28 -12.49
N VAL A 55 14.36 13.34 -11.22
CA VAL A 55 13.40 12.39 -10.63
C VAL A 55 12.03 12.50 -11.28
N LEU A 56 11.51 13.71 -11.49
CA LEU A 56 10.20 13.94 -12.11
C LEU A 56 10.14 13.45 -13.56
N GLN A 57 11.21 13.65 -14.34
CA GLN A 57 11.27 13.26 -15.75
C GLN A 57 11.60 11.77 -15.97
N SER A 58 12.24 11.13 -15.01
CA SER A 58 12.66 9.73 -15.10
C SER A 58 11.44 8.80 -15.18
N ARG A 59 11.32 7.98 -16.23
CA ARG A 59 10.23 7.00 -16.35
C ARG A 59 10.42 5.80 -15.43
N SER A 60 11.67 5.37 -15.27
CA SER A 60 12.12 4.31 -14.37
C SER A 60 13.38 4.77 -13.64
N CYS A 61 13.66 4.17 -12.49
CA CYS A 61 14.92 4.36 -11.77
C CYS A 61 15.92 3.23 -12.03
N PHE A 62 15.59 2.26 -12.88
CA PHE A 62 16.44 1.12 -13.22
C PHE A 62 16.43 0.82 -14.73
N ASP A 63 17.44 0.09 -15.20
CA ASP A 63 17.57 -0.36 -16.58
C ASP A 63 16.90 -1.72 -16.85
N MET A 64 17.06 -2.27 -18.06
CA MET A 64 16.45 -3.56 -18.45
C MET A 64 16.99 -4.77 -17.64
N THR A 65 18.08 -4.59 -16.91
CA THR A 65 18.68 -5.60 -16.01
C THR A 65 18.26 -5.40 -14.54
N PHE A 66 17.35 -4.47 -14.27
CA PHE A 66 16.93 -4.06 -12.92
C PHE A 66 18.06 -3.46 -12.07
N THR A 67 19.12 -2.96 -12.73
CA THR A 67 20.20 -2.20 -12.10
C THR A 67 19.78 -0.74 -12.00
N VAL A 68 19.96 -0.14 -10.81
CA VAL A 68 19.53 1.24 -10.56
C VAL A 68 20.40 2.22 -11.35
N LEU A 69 19.76 3.18 -12.01
CA LEU A 69 20.42 4.22 -12.80
C LEU A 69 21.17 5.18 -11.85
N PRO A 70 22.51 5.33 -11.96
CA PRO A 70 23.31 6.08 -10.99
C PRO A 70 22.87 7.54 -10.81
N ASN A 71 22.47 8.20 -11.90
CA ASN A 71 21.98 9.58 -11.88
C ASN A 71 20.66 9.72 -11.11
N VAL A 72 19.77 8.72 -11.21
CA VAL A 72 18.48 8.72 -10.49
C VAL A 72 18.72 8.39 -9.02
N ALA A 73 19.52 7.39 -8.70
CA ALA A 73 19.90 7.04 -7.33
C ALA A 73 20.51 8.24 -6.58
N ALA A 74 21.52 8.90 -7.17
CA ALA A 74 22.14 10.08 -6.58
C ALA A 74 21.13 11.21 -6.36
N SER A 75 20.22 11.42 -7.31
CA SER A 75 19.18 12.44 -7.18
C SER A 75 18.19 12.12 -6.06
N LEU A 76 17.77 10.86 -5.91
CA LEU A 76 16.90 10.42 -4.82
C LEU A 76 17.57 10.64 -3.45
N GLN A 77 18.85 10.29 -3.31
CA GLN A 77 19.62 10.47 -2.07
C GLN A 77 19.80 11.95 -1.69
N VAL A 78 20.15 12.79 -2.66
CA VAL A 78 20.30 14.24 -2.45
C VAL A 78 18.97 14.86 -2.03
N LEU A 79 17.87 14.49 -2.70
CA LEU A 79 16.54 14.98 -2.34
C LEU A 79 16.11 14.51 -0.95
N TRP A 80 16.35 13.24 -0.59
CA TRP A 80 15.99 12.77 0.75
C TRP A 80 16.78 13.47 1.86
N SER A 81 18.01 13.91 1.57
CA SER A 81 18.81 14.70 2.50
C SER A 81 18.31 16.14 2.68
N ASP A 82 17.52 16.67 1.74
CA ASP A 82 16.97 18.04 1.77
C ASP A 82 15.90 18.19 2.87
N ARG A 83 16.02 19.23 3.70
CA ARG A 83 15.07 19.46 4.79
C ARG A 83 13.66 19.79 4.31
N GLY A 84 13.50 20.42 3.15
CA GLY A 84 12.20 20.70 2.55
C GLY A 84 11.48 19.42 2.15
N VAL A 85 12.19 18.46 1.56
CA VAL A 85 11.65 17.13 1.22
C VAL A 85 11.24 16.37 2.49
N ARG A 86 12.11 16.34 3.51
CA ARG A 86 11.77 15.68 4.80
C ARG A 86 10.57 16.31 5.50
N LEU A 87 10.44 17.64 5.45
CA LEU A 87 9.28 18.35 5.98
C LEU A 87 7.98 17.97 5.23
N ALA A 88 8.04 17.85 3.91
CA ALA A 88 6.89 17.41 3.14
C ALA A 88 6.50 15.96 3.46
N VAL A 89 7.46 15.05 3.63
CA VAL A 89 7.18 13.67 4.08
C VAL A 89 6.53 13.62 5.45
N ALA A 90 7.00 14.43 6.41
CA ALA A 90 6.39 14.54 7.74
C ALA A 90 4.93 15.02 7.69
N ARG A 91 4.61 15.88 6.72
CA ARG A 91 3.25 16.37 6.43
C ARG A 91 2.54 15.52 5.34
N GLY A 92 3.03 14.30 5.10
CA GLY A 92 2.50 13.38 4.11
C GLY A 92 1.01 13.10 4.24
N TYR A 93 0.47 13.20 5.46
CA TYR A 93 -0.95 13.01 5.73
C TYR A 93 -1.86 14.02 5.02
N GLU A 94 -1.39 15.24 4.75
CA GLU A 94 -2.18 16.33 4.13
C GLU A 94 -2.42 16.10 2.63
N TYR A 95 -1.62 15.26 1.98
CA TYR A 95 -1.73 14.95 0.56
C TYR A 95 -1.71 13.44 0.30
N GLU A 96 -2.03 12.63 1.32
CA GLU A 96 -2.19 11.18 1.21
C GLU A 96 -0.94 10.40 0.77
N LEU A 97 0.24 10.81 1.23
CA LEU A 97 1.48 10.05 1.01
C LEU A 97 1.33 8.62 1.56
N ASN A 98 1.82 7.65 0.80
CA ASN A 98 1.78 6.27 1.22
C ASN A 98 2.69 6.00 2.44
N ASP A 99 2.17 5.24 3.39
CA ASP A 99 2.82 4.93 4.67
C ASP A 99 4.13 4.13 4.51
N SER A 100 4.33 3.44 3.37
CA SER A 100 5.60 2.78 3.05
C SER A 100 6.68 3.74 2.55
N ALA A 101 6.34 4.98 2.18
CA ALA A 101 7.29 5.93 1.60
C ALA A 101 8.48 6.20 2.55
N LEU A 102 8.20 6.45 3.83
CA LEU A 102 9.26 6.70 4.82
C LEU A 102 10.22 5.49 4.94
N TYR A 103 9.67 4.28 5.04
CA TYR A 103 10.46 3.05 5.07
C TYR A 103 11.37 2.92 3.84
N LEU A 104 10.85 3.20 2.65
CA LEU A 104 11.60 3.13 1.39
C LEU A 104 12.73 4.17 1.37
N PHE A 105 12.48 5.39 1.86
CA PHE A 105 13.50 6.44 1.90
C PHE A 105 14.59 6.17 2.94
N GLU A 106 14.23 5.69 4.13
CA GLU A 106 15.20 5.33 5.18
C GLU A 106 16.08 4.13 4.80
N ASN A 107 15.59 3.25 3.91
CA ASN A 107 16.31 2.07 3.43
C ASN A 107 16.87 2.25 2.01
N MET A 108 16.84 3.47 1.48
CA MET A 108 17.15 3.75 0.08
C MET A 108 18.53 3.26 -0.34
N ASP A 109 19.55 3.44 0.50
CA ASP A 109 20.92 3.02 0.20
C ASP A 109 21.02 1.50 -0.03
N ARG A 110 20.33 0.71 0.80
CA ARG A 110 20.24 -0.76 0.65
C ARG A 110 19.42 -1.14 -0.58
N ILE A 111 18.31 -0.45 -0.83
CA ILE A 111 17.41 -0.74 -1.96
C ILE A 111 18.06 -0.40 -3.31
N CYS A 112 18.90 0.64 -3.35
CA CYS A 112 19.58 1.09 -4.55
C CYS A 112 20.89 0.32 -4.85
N ASP A 113 21.34 -0.56 -3.96
CA ASP A 113 22.55 -1.35 -4.15
C ASP A 113 22.42 -2.31 -5.35
N ALA A 114 23.51 -2.49 -6.10
CA ALA A 114 23.52 -3.39 -7.26
C ALA A 114 23.21 -4.84 -6.87
N LYS A 115 23.66 -5.30 -5.70
CA LYS A 115 23.46 -6.65 -5.15
C LYS A 115 22.18 -6.78 -4.32
N TYR A 116 21.32 -5.76 -4.29
CA TYR A 116 20.09 -5.77 -3.52
C TYR A 116 19.18 -6.98 -3.83
N VAL A 117 18.80 -7.71 -2.79
CA VAL A 117 17.72 -8.71 -2.85
C VAL A 117 16.63 -8.25 -1.88
N PRO A 118 15.37 -8.10 -2.33
CA PRO A 118 14.28 -7.71 -1.44
C PRO A 118 14.13 -8.64 -0.25
N SER A 119 13.94 -8.06 0.93
CA SER A 119 13.55 -8.80 2.12
C SER A 119 12.03 -9.04 2.13
N PRO A 120 11.52 -10.01 2.91
CA PRO A 120 10.08 -10.16 3.12
C PRO A 120 9.40 -8.87 3.60
N THR A 121 10.11 -8.03 4.37
CA THR A 121 9.60 -6.72 4.81
C THR A 121 9.46 -5.75 3.65
N ASP A 122 10.44 -5.71 2.73
CA ASP A 122 10.35 -4.88 1.51
C ASP A 122 9.13 -5.31 0.67
N VAL A 123 8.91 -6.62 0.52
CA VAL A 123 7.76 -7.17 -0.20
C VAL A 123 6.43 -6.81 0.46
N LEU A 124 6.34 -6.89 1.79
CA LEU A 124 5.13 -6.49 2.52
C LEU A 124 4.85 -4.98 2.44
N ARG A 125 5.89 -4.16 2.30
CA ARG A 125 5.79 -2.70 2.17
C ARG A 125 5.56 -2.26 0.73
N ALA A 126 5.91 -3.09 -0.25
CA ALA A 126 5.65 -2.85 -1.65
C ALA A 126 4.14 -2.79 -1.93
N ARG A 127 3.71 -1.70 -2.57
CA ARG A 127 2.35 -1.47 -3.01
C ARG A 127 2.20 -1.95 -4.45
N VAL A 128 1.60 -3.13 -4.58
CA VAL A 128 1.07 -3.65 -5.85
C VAL A 128 -0.44 -3.46 -5.84
N ARG A 129 -0.99 -2.83 -6.88
CA ARG A 129 -2.45 -2.78 -7.04
C ARG A 129 -2.94 -4.14 -7.53
N THR A 130 -3.67 -4.88 -6.72
CA THR A 130 -4.31 -6.14 -7.14
C THR A 130 -5.27 -5.86 -8.30
N GLN A 131 -5.02 -6.51 -9.43
CA GLN A 131 -5.90 -6.53 -10.58
C GLN A 131 -6.48 -7.93 -10.73
N GLY A 132 -7.81 -8.05 -10.76
CA GLY A 132 -8.46 -9.36 -10.80
C GLY A 132 -8.53 -10.04 -9.44
N ILE A 133 -8.40 -11.37 -9.49
CA ILE A 133 -8.55 -12.30 -8.35
C ILE A 133 -7.26 -13.10 -8.27
N ILE A 134 -6.65 -13.15 -7.09
CA ILE A 134 -5.47 -13.96 -6.81
C ILE A 134 -5.88 -15.03 -5.81
N GLU A 135 -5.76 -16.30 -6.21
CA GLU A 135 -5.98 -17.44 -5.32
C GLU A 135 -4.67 -17.86 -4.67
N THR A 136 -4.71 -18.15 -3.37
CA THR A 136 -3.57 -18.68 -2.62
C THR A 136 -4.04 -19.81 -1.73
N HIS A 137 -3.38 -20.96 -1.83
CA HIS A 137 -3.62 -22.10 -0.97
C HIS A 137 -2.58 -22.15 0.15
N PHE A 138 -3.01 -22.41 1.37
CA PHE A 138 -2.12 -22.69 2.49
C PHE A 138 -2.79 -23.65 3.47
N ARG A 139 -1.98 -24.33 4.29
CA ARG A 139 -2.47 -25.28 5.27
C ARG A 139 -2.48 -24.63 6.66
N ILE A 140 -3.61 -24.74 7.37
CA ILE A 140 -3.71 -24.41 8.80
C ILE A 140 -4.08 -25.71 9.51
N ASN A 141 -3.16 -26.24 10.32
CA ASN A 141 -3.27 -27.56 10.95
C ASN A 141 -3.53 -28.65 9.88
N ASP A 142 -4.69 -29.31 9.93
CA ASP A 142 -5.10 -30.32 8.95
C ASP A 142 -6.08 -29.82 7.89
N MET A 143 -6.35 -28.50 7.87
CA MET A 143 -7.25 -27.89 6.89
C MET A 143 -6.45 -27.20 5.80
N VAL A 144 -6.79 -27.49 4.54
CA VAL A 144 -6.32 -26.71 3.38
C VAL A 144 -7.29 -25.55 3.18
N VAL A 145 -6.76 -24.33 3.21
CA VAL A 145 -7.53 -23.10 3.03
C VAL A 145 -7.18 -22.49 1.68
N SER A 146 -8.20 -22.27 0.85
CA SER A 146 -8.11 -21.44 -0.36
C SER A 146 -8.54 -20.02 -0.01
N MET A 147 -7.63 -19.06 -0.17
CA MET A 147 -7.88 -17.64 0.04
C MET A 147 -7.86 -16.90 -1.28
N TYR A 148 -8.90 -16.10 -1.53
CA TYR A 148 -9.02 -15.24 -2.69
C TYR A 148 -8.78 -13.79 -2.29
N ASP A 149 -7.73 -13.17 -2.82
CA ASP A 149 -7.50 -11.72 -2.73
C ASP A 149 -8.08 -11.03 -3.97
N VAL A 150 -8.89 -10.00 -3.76
CA VAL A 150 -9.64 -9.32 -4.81
C VAL A 150 -9.40 -7.82 -4.80
N GLY A 151 -9.30 -7.23 -5.99
CA GLY A 151 -9.16 -5.77 -6.10
C GLY A 151 -10.40 -5.03 -5.56
N GLY A 152 -10.20 -4.08 -4.63
CA GLY A 152 -11.28 -3.29 -4.01
C GLY A 152 -11.78 -2.08 -4.80
N GLN A 153 -11.02 -1.63 -5.81
CA GLN A 153 -11.37 -0.49 -6.67
C GLN A 153 -12.68 -0.74 -7.42
N ARG A 154 -13.48 0.31 -7.66
CA ARG A 154 -14.81 0.18 -8.29
C ARG A 154 -14.76 -0.60 -9.62
N SER A 155 -13.69 -0.40 -10.41
CA SER A 155 -13.47 -1.10 -11.68
C SER A 155 -13.23 -2.61 -11.56
N GLN A 156 -12.77 -3.09 -10.40
CA GLN A 156 -12.45 -4.50 -10.17
C GLN A 156 -13.62 -5.28 -9.57
N ARG A 157 -14.59 -4.60 -8.92
CA ARG A 157 -15.67 -5.26 -8.15
C ARG A 157 -16.57 -6.17 -8.99
N ARG A 158 -16.73 -5.90 -10.30
CA ARG A 158 -17.48 -6.78 -11.20
C ARG A 158 -16.89 -8.20 -11.27
N LYS A 159 -15.59 -8.36 -11.00
CA LYS A 159 -14.90 -9.66 -11.04
C LYS A 159 -15.15 -10.49 -9.78
N TRP A 160 -15.64 -9.90 -8.70
CA TRP A 160 -15.83 -10.61 -7.43
C TRP A 160 -16.80 -11.79 -7.55
N ILE A 161 -17.77 -11.72 -8.46
CA ILE A 161 -18.72 -12.81 -8.69
C ILE A 161 -18.05 -14.15 -9.03
N TYR A 162 -16.86 -14.12 -9.63
CA TYR A 162 -16.11 -15.33 -10.01
C TYR A 162 -15.48 -16.06 -8.82
N CYS A 163 -15.44 -15.45 -7.63
CA CYS A 163 -14.92 -16.09 -6.43
C CYS A 163 -15.98 -16.24 -5.33
N PHE A 164 -17.27 -16.10 -5.63
CA PHE A 164 -18.35 -16.22 -4.64
C PHE A 164 -18.84 -17.66 -4.43
N ASP A 165 -18.47 -18.58 -5.31
CA ASP A 165 -18.85 -19.99 -5.17
C ASP A 165 -18.09 -20.66 -4.00
N ASP A 166 -18.81 -21.45 -3.20
CA ASP A 166 -18.32 -22.13 -1.97
C ASP A 166 -17.47 -21.30 -0.97
N VAL A 167 -17.61 -19.96 -0.92
CA VAL A 167 -16.91 -19.12 0.07
C VAL A 167 -17.41 -19.33 1.51
N ARG A 168 -16.63 -20.00 2.36
CA ARG A 168 -17.04 -20.25 3.76
C ARG A 168 -17.03 -19.00 4.64
N ALA A 169 -16.11 -18.07 4.37
CA ALA A 169 -15.98 -16.83 5.13
C ALA A 169 -15.52 -15.67 4.26
N VAL A 170 -16.02 -14.47 4.56
CA VAL A 170 -15.58 -13.20 3.94
C VAL A 170 -14.85 -12.38 5.00
N LEU A 171 -13.58 -12.04 4.72
CA LEU A 171 -12.81 -11.09 5.51
C LEU A 171 -12.87 -9.73 4.84
N PHE A 172 -13.71 -8.83 5.35
CA PHE A 172 -13.83 -7.47 4.85
C PHE A 172 -12.90 -6.53 5.62
N VAL A 173 -11.98 -5.86 4.92
CA VAL A 173 -11.00 -4.97 5.54
C VAL A 173 -11.33 -3.51 5.22
N VAL A 174 -11.47 -2.68 6.27
CA VAL A 174 -11.74 -1.24 6.15
C VAL A 174 -10.55 -0.44 6.66
N SER A 175 -10.12 0.57 5.91
CA SER A 175 -9.09 1.49 6.36
C SER A 175 -9.70 2.61 7.20
N LEU A 176 -9.39 2.67 8.49
CA LEU A 176 -9.87 3.75 9.37
C LEU A 176 -9.28 5.10 9.00
N SER A 177 -8.06 5.13 8.45
CA SER A 177 -7.41 6.36 7.99
C SER A 177 -8.08 7.01 6.78
N GLY A 178 -9.15 6.43 6.23
CA GLY A 178 -9.92 7.02 5.13
C GLY A 178 -11.05 7.96 5.57
N TYR A 179 -11.22 8.22 6.86
CA TYR A 179 -12.33 9.03 7.38
C TYR A 179 -12.32 10.49 6.88
N ASP A 180 -11.15 11.04 6.56
CA ASP A 180 -10.93 12.39 6.07
C ASP A 180 -10.48 12.44 4.61
N MET A 181 -10.55 11.30 3.90
CA MET A 181 -10.08 11.15 2.52
C MET A 181 -11.22 10.90 1.55
N THR A 182 -11.03 11.30 0.29
CA THR A 182 -11.97 11.03 -0.81
C THR A 182 -11.45 9.94 -1.74
N LEU A 183 -12.32 9.25 -2.47
CA LEU A 183 -11.90 8.23 -3.43
C LEU A 183 -11.01 8.85 -4.53
N LEU A 184 -10.06 8.04 -5.03
CA LEU A 184 -9.27 8.44 -6.19
C LEU A 184 -10.15 8.45 -7.45
N GLU A 185 -11.08 7.51 -7.54
CA GLU A 185 -12.03 7.40 -8.65
C GLU A 185 -13.10 8.50 -8.63
N ASP A 186 -13.37 9.11 -7.47
CA ASP A 186 -14.45 10.08 -7.28
C ASP A 186 -14.16 10.99 -6.07
N PRO A 187 -13.61 12.20 -6.29
CA PRO A 187 -13.28 13.15 -5.22
C PRO A 187 -14.49 13.66 -4.42
N SER A 188 -15.72 13.37 -4.83
CA SER A 188 -16.93 13.78 -4.10
C SER A 188 -17.35 12.78 -3.01
N VAL A 189 -16.75 11.59 -3.00
CA VAL A 189 -17.15 10.47 -2.12
C VAL A 189 -16.06 10.18 -1.09
N ASN A 190 -16.44 10.15 0.19
CA ASN A 190 -15.57 9.77 1.29
C ASN A 190 -15.19 8.28 1.23
N ARG A 191 -13.92 7.94 1.54
CA ARG A 191 -13.42 6.56 1.47
C ARG A 191 -14.04 5.65 2.51
N LEU A 192 -14.23 6.13 3.74
CA LEU A 192 -14.82 5.36 4.83
C LEU A 192 -16.30 5.10 4.55
N ASP A 193 -17.04 6.12 4.11
CA ASP A 193 -18.46 5.98 3.75
C ASP A 193 -18.67 4.98 2.61
N GLU A 194 -17.86 5.06 1.54
CA GLU A 194 -17.89 4.07 0.46
C GLU A 194 -17.62 2.66 0.99
N SER A 195 -16.67 2.50 1.91
CA SER A 195 -16.31 1.20 2.49
C SER A 195 -17.45 0.63 3.34
N LEU A 196 -18.12 1.46 4.15
CA LEU A 196 -19.26 1.06 4.96
C LEU A 196 -20.49 0.74 4.10
N ASN A 197 -20.75 1.53 3.07
CA ASN A 197 -21.81 1.26 2.09
C ASN A 197 -21.58 -0.08 1.38
N LEU A 198 -20.35 -0.35 0.93
CA LEU A 198 -19.99 -1.61 0.30
C LEU A 198 -20.12 -2.79 1.29
N PHE A 199 -19.68 -2.63 2.53
CA PHE A 199 -19.87 -3.64 3.56
C PHE A 199 -21.36 -3.95 3.78
N GLY A 200 -22.21 -2.92 3.86
CA GLY A 200 -23.66 -3.08 3.96
C GLY A 200 -24.25 -3.86 2.77
N GLN A 201 -23.78 -3.63 1.56
CA GLN A 201 -24.20 -4.40 0.38
C GLN A 201 -23.80 -5.87 0.48
N ILE A 202 -22.60 -6.19 0.97
CA ILE A 202 -22.11 -7.57 1.11
C ILE A 202 -22.88 -8.31 2.21
N VAL A 203 -23.06 -7.68 3.38
CA VAL A 203 -23.74 -8.31 4.53
C VAL A 203 -25.20 -8.61 4.25
N ASN A 204 -25.87 -7.76 3.46
CA ASN A 204 -27.27 -7.93 3.09
C ASN A 204 -27.46 -8.73 1.80
N ASN A 205 -26.39 -9.21 1.15
CA ASN A 205 -26.51 -9.99 -0.07
C ASN A 205 -26.92 -11.45 0.25
N PRO A 206 -28.02 -11.96 -0.30
CA PRO A 206 -28.48 -13.33 -0.07
C PRO A 206 -27.45 -14.42 -0.39
N PHE A 207 -26.50 -14.17 -1.31
CA PHE A 207 -25.43 -15.12 -1.63
C PHE A 207 -24.52 -15.44 -0.43
N PHE A 208 -24.40 -14.51 0.53
CA PHE A 208 -23.62 -14.72 1.75
C PHE A 208 -24.48 -15.14 2.95
N SER A 209 -25.75 -15.49 2.73
CA SER A 209 -26.61 -16.03 3.77
C SER A 209 -26.00 -17.32 4.35
N GLY A 210 -25.87 -17.37 5.68
CA GLY A 210 -25.23 -18.49 6.39
C GLY A 210 -23.71 -18.59 6.24
N ARG A 211 -23.03 -17.61 5.63
CA ARG A 211 -21.55 -17.54 5.58
C ARG A 211 -21.02 -16.70 6.75
N ILE A 212 -19.76 -16.92 7.14
CA ILE A 212 -19.12 -16.11 8.18
C ILE A 212 -18.64 -14.80 7.58
N LEU A 213 -19.14 -13.65 8.06
CA LEU A 213 -18.63 -12.34 7.65
C LEU A 213 -17.87 -11.68 8.80
N ARG A 214 -16.60 -11.35 8.55
CA ARG A 214 -15.74 -10.67 9.52
C ARG A 214 -15.31 -9.31 9.00
N LEU A 215 -15.70 -8.26 9.71
CA LEU A 215 -15.19 -6.91 9.50
C LEU A 215 -13.89 -6.72 10.28
N THR A 216 -12.85 -6.25 9.62
CA THR A 216 -11.57 -5.90 10.23
C THR A 216 -11.23 -4.45 9.91
N ALA A 217 -11.15 -3.63 10.96
CA ALA A 217 -10.68 -2.26 10.84
C ALA A 217 -9.15 -2.23 10.89
N LYS A 218 -8.54 -1.60 9.89
CA LYS A 218 -7.09 -1.39 9.79
C LYS A 218 -6.80 0.10 9.98
N GLN A 219 -6.07 0.44 11.03
CA GLN A 219 -5.48 1.77 11.18
C GLN A 219 -4.05 1.72 10.67
N ILE A 220 -3.72 2.56 9.68
CA ILE A 220 -2.38 2.59 9.08
C ILE A 220 -1.59 3.82 9.56
N ARG A 221 -2.28 4.91 9.93
CA ARG A 221 -1.66 6.12 10.48
C ARG A 221 -1.20 5.91 11.94
N SER A 222 0.09 6.04 12.21
CA SER A 222 0.58 6.46 13.54
C SER A 222 0.44 7.97 13.65
N VAL A 223 -0.61 8.46 14.29
CA VAL A 223 -0.71 9.89 14.60
C VAL A 223 0.22 10.13 15.80
N GLN A 224 1.39 10.72 15.57
CA GLN A 224 2.14 11.34 16.67
C GLN A 224 1.35 12.57 17.11
N GLY A 225 0.66 12.48 18.25
CA GLY A 225 0.18 13.67 18.97
C GLY A 225 -1.30 13.69 19.38
N GLU A 226 -2.15 12.81 18.87
CA GLU A 226 -3.54 12.74 19.33
C GLU A 226 -3.81 11.38 19.99
N ASN A 227 -4.00 11.43 21.31
CA ASN A 227 -4.59 10.34 22.09
C ASN A 227 -6.05 10.14 21.66
N PHE A 228 -6.27 9.54 20.51
CA PHE A 228 -7.54 8.88 20.23
C PHE A 228 -7.59 7.62 21.08
N ILE A 229 -8.18 7.73 22.26
CA ILE A 229 -8.72 6.59 22.99
C ILE A 229 -9.93 6.11 22.19
N PHE A 230 -9.70 5.34 21.12
CA PHE A 230 -10.74 4.44 20.66
C PHE A 230 -10.81 3.28 21.66
N PRO A 231 -12.02 2.86 22.07
CA PRO A 231 -12.17 1.73 22.97
C PRO A 231 -11.40 0.54 22.36
N LYS A 232 -10.58 -0.10 23.20
CA LYS A 232 -9.83 -1.31 22.89
C LYS A 232 -10.68 -2.21 21.98
N THR A 233 -10.20 -2.42 20.76
CA THR A 233 -10.64 -3.53 19.90
C THR A 233 -12.10 -3.43 19.44
N PHE A 234 -12.40 -2.64 18.41
CA PHE A 234 -13.55 -2.94 17.54
C PHE A 234 -13.21 -4.14 16.63
N THR A 235 -13.13 -5.33 17.23
CA THR A 235 -13.40 -6.56 16.48
C THR A 235 -14.89 -6.81 16.62
N THR A 236 -15.70 -6.16 15.80
CA THR A 236 -17.11 -6.55 15.70
C THR A 236 -17.18 -7.80 14.85
N VAL A 237 -17.13 -8.96 15.48
CA VAL A 237 -17.56 -10.21 14.85
C VAL A 237 -19.07 -10.12 14.72
N PHE A 238 -19.56 -9.76 13.52
CA PHE A 238 -20.95 -10.06 13.17
C PHE A 238 -21.01 -11.53 12.80
N SER A 239 -21.00 -12.42 13.79
CA SER A 239 -21.54 -13.76 13.59
C SER A 239 -23.06 -13.62 13.65
N ARG A 240 -23.72 -13.58 12.49
CA ARG A 240 -25.09 -14.11 12.47
C ARG A 240 -24.95 -15.61 12.71
N LEU A 241 -25.28 -16.04 13.93
CA LEU A 241 -25.62 -17.43 14.23
C LEU A 241 -26.91 -17.78 13.48
#